data_AF-A0A4Q8QS07-F1
#
_entry.id   AF-A0A4Q8QS07-F1
#
_cell.length_a   1.000
_cell.length_b   1.000
_cell.length_c   1.000
_cell.angle_alpha   90.00
_cell.angle_beta   90.00
_cell.angle_gamma   90.00
#
_symmetry.space_group_name_H-M   'P 1'
#
loop_
_entity.id
_entity.type
_entity.pdbx_description
1 polymer ?
#
loop_
_entity_poly.entity_id
_entity_poly.type
_entity_poly.pdbx_seq_one_letter_code
_entity_poly.pdbx_strand_id
1 'polypeptide(L)'
;MVGTIDCFETLWSFDMARPPSPEQFAALQRIRECMAEHGEEKGVRIARADFPKVHKATWSRWCKQIREEDARFASAPSLVSAAPVPIKAEPVRPTELVVEPGVIDLFRELSSLLEDCDLLRNYAAPIDPTTGRRKVRNPMMTVQAARLRVTVLDLAQRHSESAWHIERIRAQHAQIIEVLSKALNEAGDQELTRKVIGAMRALQDRHEASVRYLGGERHAEAAA
;
A
#
# COMPACT_ATOMS: atom_id res chain seq x y z
N MET A 1 12.78 52.74 36.88
CA MET A 1 13.37 51.40 36.64
C MET A 1 12.28 50.52 36.06
N VAL A 2 12.25 50.38 34.74
CA VAL A 2 11.35 49.49 34.01
C VAL A 2 12.27 48.66 33.12
N GLY A 3 12.39 47.37 33.42
CA GLY A 3 13.22 46.42 32.68
C GLY A 3 12.35 45.64 31.71
N THR A 4 12.54 45.86 30.41
CA THR A 4 11.90 45.15 29.32
C THR A 4 12.56 43.78 29.15
N ILE A 5 11.78 42.71 29.24
CA ILE A 5 12.22 41.33 28.99
C ILE A 5 11.83 40.98 27.55
N ASP A 6 12.78 41.11 26.63
CA ASP A 6 12.70 40.55 25.28
C ASP A 6 13.41 39.19 25.27
N CYS A 7 12.66 38.13 25.55
CA CYS A 7 13.18 36.75 25.48
C CYS A 7 12.03 35.77 25.24
N PHE A 8 11.32 35.85 24.10
CA PHE A 8 10.34 34.80 23.76
C PHE A 8 10.03 34.70 22.25
N GLU A 9 11.02 34.58 21.37
CA GLU A 9 10.73 34.41 19.93
C GLU A 9 11.77 33.63 19.09
N THR A 10 12.38 32.56 19.61
CA THR A 10 13.32 31.72 18.82
C THR A 10 13.22 30.21 19.06
N LEU A 11 12.02 29.66 19.35
CA LEU A 11 11.90 28.23 19.68
C LEU A 11 10.72 27.48 19.03
N TRP A 12 10.31 27.89 17.82
CA TRP A 12 9.37 27.11 17.00
C TRP A 12 9.71 27.20 15.50
N SER A 13 10.95 26.87 15.13
CA SER A 13 11.23 26.39 13.77
C SER A 13 11.26 24.86 13.82
N PHE A 14 10.09 24.27 14.10
CA PHE A 14 9.86 22.87 13.74
C PHE A 14 9.91 22.85 12.21
N ASP A 15 11.02 22.35 11.68
CA ASP A 15 11.25 22.07 10.28
C ASP A 15 10.24 21.00 9.85
N MET A 16 8.99 21.44 9.63
CA MET A 16 7.94 20.65 9.00
C MET A 16 8.45 20.35 7.61
N ALA A 17 9.12 19.21 7.46
CA ALA A 17 9.72 18.74 6.23
C ALA A 17 8.71 18.97 5.11
N ARG A 18 8.95 20.03 4.33
CA ARG A 18 8.07 20.41 3.23
C ARG A 18 7.93 19.16 2.37
N PRO A 19 6.70 18.72 2.05
CA PRO A 19 6.51 17.51 1.27
C PRO A 19 7.36 17.62 0.00
N PRO A 20 8.16 16.60 -0.33
CA PRO A 20 9.06 16.64 -1.46
C PRO A 20 8.25 17.00 -2.71
N SER A 21 8.78 17.91 -3.53
CA SER A 21 8.10 18.23 -4.78
C SER A 21 7.99 16.96 -5.63
N PRO A 22 6.90 16.78 -6.41
CA PRO A 22 6.76 15.61 -7.28
C PRO A 22 7.94 15.49 -8.27
N GLU A 23 8.51 16.64 -8.68
CA GLU A 23 9.71 16.72 -9.51
C GLU A 23 10.96 16.17 -8.81
N GLN A 24 11.13 16.40 -7.50
CA GLN A 24 12.23 15.84 -6.71
C GLN A 24 12.13 14.32 -6.65
N PHE A 25 10.93 13.77 -6.43
CA PHE A 25 10.75 12.31 -6.38
C PHE A 25 11.08 11.66 -7.72
N ALA A 26 10.58 12.21 -8.82
CA ALA A 26 10.88 11.73 -10.17
C ALA A 26 12.38 11.78 -10.48
N ALA A 27 13.07 12.87 -10.08
CA ALA A 27 14.50 12.99 -10.28
C ALA A 27 15.29 11.96 -9.45
N LEU A 28 14.93 11.75 -8.17
CA LEU A 28 15.60 10.77 -7.32
C LEU A 28 15.44 9.34 -7.87
N GLN A 29 14.23 8.98 -8.31
CA GLN A 29 13.96 7.69 -8.93
C GLN A 29 14.79 7.50 -10.20
N ARG A 30 14.80 8.50 -11.10
CA ARG A 30 15.55 8.44 -12.36
C ARG A 30 17.05 8.32 -12.14
N ILE A 31 17.61 9.02 -11.14
CA ILE A 31 19.03 8.90 -10.78
C ILE A 31 19.35 7.46 -10.36
N ARG A 32 18.52 6.82 -9.52
CA ARG A 32 18.73 5.43 -9.08
C ARG A 32 18.70 4.44 -10.24
N GLU A 33 17.71 4.55 -11.12
CA GLU A 33 17.59 3.71 -12.33
C GLU A 33 18.84 3.83 -13.20
N CYS A 34 19.26 5.06 -13.53
CA CYS A 34 20.44 5.29 -14.34
C CYS A 34 21.75 4.82 -13.67
N MET A 35 21.88 4.97 -12.35
CA MET A 35 23.04 4.49 -11.59
C MET A 35 23.11 2.96 -11.57
N ALA A 36 21.97 2.27 -11.46
CA ALA A 36 21.89 0.82 -11.49
C ALA A 36 22.27 0.25 -12.87
N GLU A 37 21.83 0.89 -13.95
CA GLU A 37 22.08 0.41 -15.31
C GLU A 37 23.49 0.75 -15.84
N HIS A 38 23.98 1.96 -15.57
CA HIS A 38 25.18 2.50 -16.24
C HIS A 38 26.37 2.70 -15.30
N GLY A 39 26.21 2.40 -14.01
CA GLY A 39 27.17 2.74 -12.96
C GLY A 39 27.06 4.19 -12.50
N GLU A 40 27.70 4.50 -11.37
CA GLU A 40 27.49 5.75 -10.65
C GLU A 40 27.81 7.02 -11.47
N GLU A 41 29.01 7.11 -12.05
CA GLU A 41 29.45 8.33 -12.74
C GLU A 41 28.69 8.57 -14.05
N LYS A 42 28.49 7.52 -14.86
CA LYS A 42 27.76 7.61 -16.14
C LYS A 42 26.27 7.79 -15.91
N GLY A 43 25.70 7.09 -14.93
CA GLY A 43 24.28 7.16 -14.57
C GLY A 43 23.87 8.55 -14.13
N VAL A 44 24.65 9.20 -13.26
CA VAL A 44 24.36 10.59 -12.83
C VAL A 44 24.41 11.56 -14.00
N ARG A 45 25.35 11.38 -14.95
CA ARG A 45 25.46 12.25 -16.14
C ARG A 45 24.29 12.05 -17.11
N ILE A 46 23.83 10.81 -17.30
CA ILE A 46 22.67 10.48 -18.13
C ILE A 46 21.40 11.07 -17.51
N ALA A 47 21.15 10.80 -16.22
CA ALA A 47 20.00 11.35 -15.51
C ALA A 47 19.99 12.89 -15.49
N ARG A 48 21.16 13.53 -15.50
CA ARG A 48 21.26 14.99 -15.53
C ARG A 48 20.71 15.60 -16.82
N ALA A 49 20.73 14.88 -17.94
CA ALA A 49 20.18 15.36 -19.21
C ALA A 49 18.65 15.53 -19.16
N ASP A 50 17.97 14.72 -18.34
CA ASP A 50 16.50 14.74 -18.19
C ASP A 50 16.02 15.94 -17.32
N PHE A 51 16.91 16.52 -16.50
CA PHE A 51 16.58 17.60 -15.55
C PHE A 51 17.48 18.84 -15.70
N PRO A 52 17.47 19.53 -16.86
CA PRO A 52 18.37 20.66 -17.12
C PRO A 52 18.05 21.89 -16.26
N LYS A 53 16.80 22.04 -15.82
CA LYS A 53 16.33 23.20 -15.04
C LYS A 53 16.77 23.16 -13.57
N VAL A 54 17.14 22.00 -13.04
CA VAL A 54 17.53 21.84 -11.64
C VAL A 54 18.91 22.46 -11.41
N HIS A 55 19.07 23.29 -10.37
CA HIS A 55 20.37 23.91 -10.07
C HIS A 55 21.44 22.86 -9.72
N LYS A 56 22.70 23.11 -10.11
CA LYS A 56 23.84 22.17 -9.92
C LYS A 56 24.03 21.77 -8.45
N ALA A 57 23.89 22.72 -7.52
CA ALA A 57 24.03 22.44 -6.09
C ALA A 57 22.93 21.49 -5.56
N THR A 58 21.69 21.71 -5.99
CA THR A 58 20.54 20.86 -5.63
C THR A 58 20.73 19.45 -6.18
N TRP A 59 21.16 19.34 -7.44
CA TRP A 59 21.46 18.05 -8.07
C TRP A 59 22.55 17.27 -7.33
N SER A 60 23.65 17.94 -6.96
CA SER A 60 24.73 17.32 -6.18
C SER A 60 24.25 16.84 -4.81
N ARG A 61 23.33 17.58 -4.16
CA ARG A 61 22.74 17.18 -2.88
C ARG A 61 21.88 15.93 -3.03
N TRP A 62 21.07 15.83 -4.09
CA TRP A 62 20.27 14.65 -4.38
C TRP A 62 21.12 13.40 -4.68
N CYS A 63 22.18 13.54 -5.46
CA CYS A 63 23.12 12.44 -5.71
C CYS A 63 23.76 11.95 -4.41
N LYS A 64 24.15 12.88 -3.52
CA LYS A 64 24.70 12.55 -2.20
C LYS A 64 23.68 11.81 -1.33
N GLN A 65 22.43 12.29 -1.31
CA GLN A 65 21.35 11.64 -0.56
C GLN A 65 21.15 10.19 -1.01
N ILE A 66 21.11 9.93 -2.32
CA ILE A 66 20.95 8.57 -2.85
C ILE A 66 22.11 7.66 -2.42
N ARG A 67 23.36 8.13 -2.50
CA ARG A 67 24.52 7.35 -2.02
C ARG A 67 24.43 7.01 -0.53
N GLU A 68 24.02 7.97 0.29
CA GLU A 68 23.86 7.76 1.73
C GLU A 68 22.75 6.75 2.03
N GLU A 69 21.63 6.82 1.29
CA GLU A 69 20.54 5.87 1.39
C GLU A 69 20.94 4.46 0.91
N ASP A 70 21.59 4.34 -0.24
CA ASP A 70 22.06 3.07 -0.79
C ASP A 70 23.11 2.42 0.11
N ALA A 71 24.04 3.20 0.65
CA ALA A 71 25.01 2.71 1.64
C ALA A 71 24.31 2.25 2.94
N ARG A 72 23.25 2.94 3.36
CA ARG A 72 22.42 2.55 4.50
C ARG A 72 21.66 1.25 4.23
N PHE A 73 21.17 1.02 3.01
CA PHE A 73 20.52 -0.23 2.63
C PHE A 73 21.52 -1.38 2.49
N ALA A 74 22.73 -1.12 1.98
CA ALA A 74 23.79 -2.12 1.87
C ALA A 74 24.36 -2.54 3.24
N SER A 75 24.41 -1.60 4.19
CA SER A 75 24.90 -1.86 5.56
C SER A 75 23.81 -2.35 6.53
N ALA A 76 22.54 -2.26 6.15
CA ALA A 76 21.47 -2.84 6.93
C ALA A 76 21.70 -4.36 7.01
N PRO A 77 21.83 -4.96 8.20
CA PRO A 77 22.02 -6.39 8.33
C PRO A 77 20.83 -7.06 7.64
N SER A 78 21.13 -7.86 6.62
CA SER A 78 20.12 -8.68 5.96
C SER A 78 19.43 -9.51 7.06
N LEU A 79 18.20 -9.15 7.40
CA LEU A 79 17.41 -9.78 8.46
C LEU A 79 17.01 -11.24 8.12
N VAL A 80 17.58 -11.82 7.06
CA VAL A 80 17.24 -13.14 6.52
C VAL A 80 18.21 -14.25 6.98
N SER A 81 19.13 -13.99 7.91
CA SER A 81 19.95 -15.07 8.47
C SER A 81 20.16 -14.93 9.98
N ALA A 82 19.07 -14.98 10.74
CA ALA A 82 19.16 -15.32 12.15
C ALA A 82 19.42 -16.82 12.28
N ALA A 83 20.62 -17.19 12.71
CA ALA A 83 20.90 -18.54 13.19
C ALA A 83 19.90 -18.91 14.30
N PRO A 84 19.38 -20.16 14.34
CA PRO A 84 18.34 -20.55 15.27
C PRO A 84 18.84 -20.42 16.71
N VAL A 85 18.27 -19.45 17.44
CA VAL A 85 18.45 -19.34 18.89
C VAL A 85 17.70 -20.52 19.52
N PRO A 86 18.35 -21.37 20.35
CA PRO A 86 17.68 -22.47 21.03
C PRO A 86 16.80 -21.93 22.16
N ILE A 87 15.62 -21.46 21.81
CA ILE A 87 14.56 -21.19 22.77
C ILE A 87 13.88 -22.54 23.04
N LYS A 88 13.93 -23.01 24.29
CA LYS A 88 13.02 -24.06 24.82
C LYS A 88 11.59 -23.51 24.87
N ALA A 89 11.02 -23.19 23.71
CA ALA A 89 9.60 -23.00 23.53
C ALA A 89 9.11 -24.25 22.81
N GLU A 90 8.05 -24.86 23.32
CA GLU A 90 7.32 -25.88 22.57
C GLU A 90 7.08 -25.37 21.15
N PRO A 91 7.41 -26.16 20.11
CA PRO A 91 7.21 -25.74 18.74
C PRO A 91 5.72 -25.48 18.55
N VAL A 92 5.37 -24.20 18.42
CA VAL A 92 4.06 -23.78 17.93
C VAL A 92 3.94 -24.45 16.57
N ARG A 93 3.12 -25.50 16.48
CA ARG A 93 2.86 -26.16 15.21
C ARG A 93 2.24 -25.09 14.31
N PRO A 94 2.85 -24.75 13.17
CA PRO A 94 2.19 -23.89 12.22
C PRO A 94 0.88 -24.59 11.85
N THR A 95 -0.24 -23.98 12.21
CA THR A 95 -1.54 -24.39 11.71
C THR A 95 -1.46 -24.21 10.20
N GLU A 96 -1.35 -25.32 9.46
CA GLU A 96 -1.50 -25.30 8.01
C GLU A 96 -2.93 -24.84 7.72
N LEU A 97 -3.08 -23.54 7.48
CA LEU A 97 -4.28 -22.98 6.90
C LEU A 97 -4.29 -23.45 5.45
N VAL A 98 -5.03 -24.51 5.17
CA VAL A 98 -5.42 -24.88 3.81
C VAL A 98 -6.37 -23.78 3.33
N VAL A 99 -5.81 -22.74 2.71
CA VAL A 99 -6.59 -21.70 2.05
C VAL A 99 -6.97 -22.25 0.68
N GLU A 100 -8.26 -22.51 0.47
CA GLU A 100 -8.74 -22.84 -0.87
C GLU A 100 -8.46 -21.65 -1.80
N PRO A 101 -7.78 -21.86 -2.94
CA PRO A 101 -7.48 -20.79 -3.87
C PRO A 101 -8.79 -20.13 -4.35
N GLY A 102 -8.94 -18.84 -4.07
CA GLY A 102 -10.05 -18.02 -4.57
C GLY A 102 -11.10 -17.58 -3.53
N VAL A 103 -11.02 -18.04 -2.28
CA VAL A 103 -11.94 -17.59 -1.21
C VAL A 103 -11.14 -17.18 0.02
N ILE A 104 -10.57 -15.98 -0.03
CA ILE A 104 -9.98 -15.37 1.17
C ILE A 104 -11.10 -14.73 1.97
N ASP A 105 -11.37 -15.28 3.16
CA ASP A 105 -12.24 -14.62 4.15
C ASP A 105 -11.50 -13.44 4.78
N LEU A 106 -11.47 -12.31 4.05
CA LEU A 106 -10.75 -11.12 4.47
C LEU A 106 -11.20 -10.63 5.85
N PHE A 107 -12.48 -10.75 6.19
CA PHE A 107 -12.99 -10.28 7.48
C PHE A 107 -12.47 -11.12 8.64
N ARG A 108 -12.36 -12.43 8.44
CA ARG A 108 -11.71 -13.31 9.41
C ARG A 108 -10.23 -12.99 9.57
N GLU A 109 -9.50 -12.83 8.46
CA GLU A 109 -8.08 -12.46 8.50
C GLU A 109 -7.85 -11.10 9.16
N LEU A 110 -8.67 -10.11 8.83
CA LEU A 110 -8.62 -8.78 9.45
C LEU A 110 -8.88 -8.85 10.96
N SER A 111 -9.84 -9.68 11.38
CA SER A 111 -10.14 -9.89 12.80
C SER A 111 -8.95 -10.52 13.52
N SER A 112 -8.32 -11.53 12.92
CA SER A 112 -7.08 -12.14 13.45
C SER A 112 -5.95 -11.11 13.60
N LEU A 113 -5.75 -10.24 12.60
CA LEU A 113 -4.72 -9.19 12.67
C LEU A 113 -5.01 -8.15 13.76
N LEU A 114 -6.28 -7.82 13.99
CA LEU A 114 -6.68 -6.94 15.08
C LEU A 114 -6.47 -7.59 16.45
N GLU A 115 -6.75 -8.89 16.59
CA GLU A 115 -6.45 -9.66 17.79
C GLU A 115 -4.95 -9.67 18.10
N ASP A 116 -4.10 -9.88 17.10
CA ASP A 116 -2.64 -9.81 17.25
C ASP A 116 -2.17 -8.41 17.72
N CYS A 117 -2.77 -7.34 17.17
CA CYS A 117 -2.49 -5.98 17.62
C CYS A 117 -2.91 -5.76 19.08
N ASP A 118 -4.04 -6.34 19.50
CA ASP A 118 -4.53 -6.26 20.88
C ASP A 118 -3.66 -7.08 21.85
N LEU A 119 -3.16 -8.24 21.43
CA LEU A 119 -2.16 -9.02 22.18
C LEU A 119 -0.89 -8.19 22.39
N LEU A 120 -0.37 -7.54 21.34
CA LEU A 120 0.82 -6.69 21.42
C LEU A 120 0.60 -5.50 22.37
N ARG A 121 -0.59 -4.89 22.31
CA ARG A 121 -0.99 -3.78 23.19
C ARG A 121 -1.10 -4.24 24.64
N ASN A 122 -1.66 -5.42 24.90
CA ASN A 122 -1.80 -5.99 26.23
C ASN A 122 -0.44 -6.38 26.82
N TYR A 123 0.49 -6.86 26.01
CA TYR A 123 1.88 -7.08 26.40
C TYR A 123 2.59 -5.76 26.77
N ALA A 124 2.44 -4.72 25.94
CA ALA A 124 3.11 -3.44 26.14
C ALA A 124 2.56 -2.65 27.35
N ALA A 125 1.25 -2.73 27.59
CA ALA A 125 0.53 -2.03 28.64
C ALA A 125 -0.54 -2.93 29.28
N PRO A 126 -0.12 -3.87 30.16
CA PRO A 126 -1.04 -4.79 30.82
C PRO A 126 -1.98 -4.03 31.76
N ILE A 127 -3.18 -4.59 31.91
CA ILE A 127 -4.18 -4.12 32.86
C ILE A 127 -3.81 -4.68 34.23
N ASP A 128 -3.67 -3.81 35.22
CA ASP A 128 -3.49 -4.23 36.61
C ASP A 128 -4.81 -4.81 37.14
N PRO A 129 -4.84 -6.06 37.64
CA PRO A 129 -6.06 -6.71 38.10
C PRO A 129 -6.67 -6.03 39.34
N THR A 130 -5.87 -5.32 40.14
CA THR A 130 -6.36 -4.67 41.37
C THR A 130 -6.99 -3.31 41.09
N THR A 131 -6.38 -2.52 40.20
CA THR A 131 -6.81 -1.15 39.92
C THR A 131 -7.62 -1.03 38.63
N GLY A 132 -7.59 -2.03 37.76
CA GLY A 132 -8.18 -2.00 36.42
C GLY A 132 -7.51 -1.01 35.46
N ARG A 133 -6.42 -0.35 35.88
CA ARG A 133 -5.73 0.65 35.07
C ARG A 133 -4.66 -0.01 34.22
N ARG A 134 -4.48 0.49 32.99
CA ARG A 134 -3.35 0.09 32.13
C ARG A 134 -2.09 0.81 32.57
N LYS A 135 -1.04 0.06 32.90
CA LYS A 135 0.28 0.60 33.20
C LYS A 135 1.21 0.32 32.03
N VAL A 136 1.69 1.36 31.36
CA VAL A 136 2.64 1.22 30.25
C VAL A 136 3.96 0.67 30.79
N ARG A 137 4.34 -0.53 30.36
CA ARG A 137 5.64 -1.15 30.66
C ARG A 137 6.66 -0.86 29.57
N ASN A 138 6.21 -0.90 28.31
CA ASN A 138 7.06 -0.64 27.16
C ASN A 138 6.40 0.41 26.24
N PRO A 139 6.85 1.67 26.26
CA PRO A 139 6.26 2.72 25.43
C PRO A 139 6.50 2.48 23.94
N MET A 140 7.66 1.93 23.57
CA MET A 140 8.01 1.65 22.18
C MET A 140 7.07 0.61 21.56
N MET A 141 6.80 -0.49 22.27
CA MET A 141 5.86 -1.52 21.80
C MET A 141 4.43 -1.00 21.73
N THR A 142 4.06 -0.06 22.61
CA THR A 142 2.73 0.58 22.58
C THR A 142 2.56 1.40 21.30
N VAL A 143 3.59 2.16 20.91
CA VAL A 143 3.61 2.92 19.64
C VAL A 143 3.58 1.98 18.44
N GLN A 144 4.31 0.86 18.48
CA GLN A 144 4.28 -0.14 17.41
C GLN A 144 2.90 -0.78 17.24
N ALA A 145 2.26 -1.20 18.33
CA ALA A 145 0.89 -1.74 18.30
C ALA A 145 -0.11 -0.73 17.71
N ALA A 146 0.01 0.55 18.07
CA ALA A 146 -0.82 1.60 17.49
C ALA A 146 -0.58 1.77 15.99
N ARG A 147 0.67 1.76 15.53
CA ARG A 147 1.01 1.86 14.10
C ARG A 147 0.48 0.67 13.30
N LEU A 148 0.68 -0.55 13.79
CA LEU A 148 0.17 -1.76 13.15
C LEU A 148 -1.36 -1.71 13.04
N ARG A 149 -2.05 -1.30 14.11
CA ARG A 149 -3.51 -1.13 14.08
C ARG A 149 -3.95 -0.12 13.02
N VAL A 150 -3.25 1.01 12.88
CA VAL A 150 -3.54 2.00 11.82
C VAL A 150 -3.37 1.37 10.44
N THR A 151 -2.31 0.61 10.20
CA THR A 151 -2.09 -0.09 8.93
C THR A 151 -3.19 -1.11 8.62
N VAL A 152 -3.61 -1.90 9.62
CA VAL A 152 -4.70 -2.87 9.48
C VAL A 152 -6.02 -2.17 9.14
N LEU A 153 -6.32 -1.05 9.80
CA LEU A 153 -7.52 -0.25 9.51
C LEU A 153 -7.48 0.42 8.14
N ASP A 154 -6.31 0.91 7.70
CA ASP A 154 -6.11 1.47 6.35
C ASP A 154 -6.36 0.40 5.28
N LEU A 155 -5.85 -0.83 5.48
CA LEU A 155 -6.11 -1.95 4.58
C LEU A 155 -7.61 -2.27 4.49
N ALA A 156 -8.31 -2.31 5.62
CA ALA A 156 -9.75 -2.53 5.68
C ALA A 156 -10.54 -1.42 4.95
N GLN A 157 -10.12 -0.17 5.12
CA GLN A 157 -10.72 0.96 4.42
C GLN A 157 -10.54 0.83 2.90
N ARG A 158 -9.33 0.59 2.41
CA ARG A 158 -9.05 0.44 0.96
C ARG A 158 -9.84 -0.71 0.34
N HIS A 159 -9.99 -1.81 1.07
CA HIS A 159 -10.84 -2.91 0.62
C HIS A 159 -12.31 -2.48 0.51
N SER A 160 -12.83 -1.77 1.52
CA SER A 160 -14.21 -1.29 1.52
C SER A 160 -14.47 -0.28 0.39
N GLU A 161 -13.51 0.61 0.12
CA GLU A 161 -13.55 1.53 -1.02
C GLU A 161 -13.54 0.77 -2.36
N SER A 162 -12.74 -0.29 -2.48
CA SER A 162 -12.69 -1.14 -3.67
C SER A 162 -14.02 -1.87 -3.90
N ALA A 163 -14.59 -2.45 -2.84
CA ALA A 163 -15.90 -3.10 -2.90
C ALA A 163 -17.00 -2.12 -3.34
N TRP A 164 -17.03 -0.93 -2.74
CA TRP A 164 -17.95 0.13 -3.13
C TRP A 164 -17.76 0.58 -4.59
N HIS A 165 -16.52 0.71 -5.05
CA HIS A 165 -16.23 1.07 -6.43
C HIS A 165 -16.75 0.03 -7.44
N ILE A 166 -16.59 -1.25 -7.11
CA ILE A 166 -17.11 -2.36 -7.94
C ILE A 166 -18.64 -2.29 -8.01
N GLU A 167 -19.33 -2.10 -6.88
CA GLU A 167 -20.79 -1.95 -6.84
C GLU A 167 -21.26 -0.76 -7.68
N ARG A 168 -20.56 0.38 -7.58
CA ARG A 168 -20.87 1.58 -8.36
C ARG A 168 -20.71 1.35 -9.87
N ILE A 169 -19.64 0.68 -10.29
CA ILE A 169 -19.45 0.32 -11.71
C ILE A 169 -20.56 -0.63 -12.18
N ARG A 170 -20.93 -1.63 -11.38
CA ARG A 170 -22.03 -2.55 -11.70
C ARG A 170 -23.35 -1.79 -11.87
N ALA A 171 -23.67 -0.87 -10.97
CA ALA A 171 -24.86 -0.03 -11.06
C ALA A 171 -24.85 0.86 -12.32
N GLN A 172 -23.70 1.47 -12.63
CA GLN A 172 -23.54 2.28 -13.84
C GLN A 172 -23.74 1.46 -15.11
N HIS A 173 -23.15 0.25 -15.20
CA HIS A 173 -23.36 -0.64 -16.34
C HIS A 173 -24.83 -1.06 -16.48
N ALA A 174 -25.51 -1.37 -15.37
CA ALA A 174 -26.94 -1.69 -15.40
C ALA A 174 -27.77 -0.53 -15.97
N GLN A 175 -27.49 0.71 -15.55
CA GLN A 175 -28.15 1.91 -16.08
C GLN A 175 -27.86 2.14 -17.57
N ILE A 176 -26.63 1.91 -18.02
CA ILE A 176 -26.27 2.02 -19.45
C ILE A 176 -27.07 1.01 -20.27
N ILE A 177 -27.15 -0.24 -19.82
CA ILE A 177 -27.92 -1.30 -20.49
C ILE A 177 -29.40 -0.93 -20.54
N GLU A 178 -29.95 -0.39 -19.46
CA GLU A 178 -31.36 0.05 -19.39
C GLU A 178 -31.65 1.17 -20.39
N VAL A 179 -30.83 2.23 -20.41
CA VAL A 179 -30.98 3.37 -21.34
C VAL A 179 -30.86 2.90 -22.80
N LEU A 180 -29.87 2.06 -23.11
CA LEU A 180 -29.70 1.51 -24.46
C LEU A 180 -30.87 0.62 -24.87
N SER A 181 -31.35 -0.23 -23.96
CA SER A 181 -32.52 -1.09 -24.22
C SER A 181 -33.76 -0.26 -24.50
N LYS A 182 -33.98 0.83 -23.74
CA LYS A 182 -35.10 1.75 -23.97
C LYS A 182 -35.00 2.44 -25.32
N ALA A 183 -33.84 3.02 -25.64
CA ALA A 183 -33.62 3.72 -26.92
C ALA A 183 -33.79 2.80 -28.14
N LEU A 184 -33.31 1.55 -28.04
CA LEU A 184 -33.44 0.58 -29.13
C LEU A 184 -34.89 0.07 -29.28
N ASN A 185 -35.62 -0.10 -28.17
CA ASN A 185 -37.03 -0.44 -28.21
C ASN A 185 -37.88 0.67 -28.85
N GLU A 186 -37.57 1.94 -28.57
CA GLU A 186 -38.22 3.10 -29.18
C GLU A 186 -37.94 3.21 -30.69
N ALA A 187 -36.76 2.76 -31.15
CA ALA A 187 -36.40 2.72 -32.57
C ALA A 187 -37.11 1.59 -33.37
N GLY A 188 -37.69 0.59 -32.69
CA GLY A 188 -38.47 -0.48 -33.32
C GLY A 188 -37.65 -1.63 -33.94
N ASP A 189 -36.32 -1.58 -33.91
CA ASP A 189 -35.45 -2.63 -34.46
C ASP A 189 -35.10 -3.71 -33.41
N GLN A 190 -36.02 -4.67 -33.24
CA GLN A 190 -35.87 -5.75 -32.26
C GLN A 190 -34.69 -6.70 -32.55
N GLU A 191 -34.20 -6.76 -33.79
CA GLU A 191 -33.08 -7.63 -34.14
C GLU A 191 -31.77 -7.01 -33.67
N LEU A 192 -31.59 -5.71 -33.91
CA LEU A 192 -30.42 -4.96 -33.43
C LEU A 192 -30.38 -4.96 -31.89
N THR A 193 -31.51 -4.77 -31.22
CA THR A 193 -31.62 -4.84 -29.75
C THR A 193 -31.11 -6.17 -29.21
N ARG A 194 -31.54 -7.30 -29.80
CA ARG A 194 -31.11 -8.64 -29.37
C ARG A 194 -29.62 -8.86 -29.60
N LYS A 195 -29.07 -8.42 -30.74
CA LYS A 195 -27.63 -8.53 -31.04
C LYS A 195 -26.78 -7.75 -30.05
N VAL A 196 -27.15 -6.50 -29.76
CA VAL A 196 -26.41 -5.63 -28.84
C VAL A 196 -26.47 -6.16 -27.40
N ILE A 197 -27.65 -6.51 -26.89
CA ILE A 197 -27.80 -7.06 -25.54
C ILE A 197 -27.06 -8.40 -25.41
N GLY A 198 -27.15 -9.27 -26.42
CA GLY A 198 -26.42 -10.54 -26.44
C GLY A 198 -24.90 -10.34 -26.40
N ALA A 199 -24.37 -9.40 -27.18
CA ALA A 199 -22.94 -9.07 -27.18
C ALA A 199 -22.46 -8.51 -25.84
N MET A 200 -23.26 -7.65 -25.19
CA MET A 200 -22.93 -7.11 -23.87
C MET A 200 -22.90 -8.19 -22.79
N ARG A 201 -23.90 -9.08 -22.77
CA ARG A 201 -23.93 -10.23 -21.84
C ARG A 201 -22.73 -11.15 -22.03
N ALA A 202 -22.42 -11.51 -23.28
CA ALA A 202 -21.25 -12.35 -23.58
C ALA A 202 -19.91 -11.68 -23.22
N LEU A 203 -19.84 -10.35 -23.23
CA LEU A 203 -18.68 -9.61 -22.75
C LEU A 203 -18.60 -9.62 -21.22
N GLN A 204 -19.74 -9.47 -20.53
CA GLN A 204 -19.82 -9.59 -19.08
C GLN A 204 -19.45 -11.00 -18.60
N ASP A 205 -19.94 -12.06 -19.24
CA ASP A 205 -19.61 -13.45 -18.89
C ASP A 205 -18.11 -13.73 -19.05
N ARG A 206 -17.48 -13.21 -20.12
CA ARG A 206 -16.02 -13.30 -20.33
C ARG A 206 -15.25 -12.58 -19.23
N HIS A 207 -15.72 -11.41 -18.82
CA HIS A 207 -15.11 -10.65 -17.73
C HIS A 207 -15.28 -11.35 -16.37
N GLU A 208 -16.46 -11.90 -16.08
CA GLU A 208 -16.70 -12.68 -14.87
C GLU A 208 -15.83 -13.94 -14.83
N ALA A 209 -15.68 -14.63 -15.96
CA ALA A 209 -14.75 -15.75 -16.09
C ALA A 209 -13.30 -15.30 -15.85
N SER A 210 -12.84 -14.19 -16.43
CA SER A 210 -11.47 -13.72 -16.19
C SER A 210 -11.24 -13.37 -14.72
N VAL A 211 -12.18 -12.69 -14.07
CA VAL A 211 -12.05 -12.28 -12.66
C VAL A 211 -12.07 -13.48 -11.72
N ARG A 212 -12.96 -14.45 -11.95
CA ARG A 212 -13.04 -15.69 -11.15
C ARG A 212 -11.77 -16.52 -11.22
N TYR A 213 -11.01 -16.38 -12.30
CA TYR A 213 -9.77 -17.10 -12.56
C TYR A 213 -8.53 -16.21 -12.50
N LEU A 214 -8.49 -15.12 -11.72
CA LEU A 214 -7.22 -14.40 -11.45
C LEU A 214 -6.36 -15.11 -10.39
N GLY A 215 -6.15 -16.40 -10.61
CA GLY A 215 -4.91 -17.16 -10.42
C GLY A 215 -4.57 -18.02 -11.66
N GLY A 216 -5.23 -17.79 -12.81
CA GLY A 216 -5.46 -18.74 -13.90
C GLY A 216 -5.15 -18.20 -15.30
N GLU A 217 -4.51 -17.04 -15.44
CA GLU A 217 -3.88 -16.65 -16.72
C GLU A 217 -2.84 -17.69 -17.19
N ARG A 218 -2.38 -18.59 -16.31
CA ARG A 218 -1.53 -19.75 -16.68
C ARG A 218 -2.25 -20.88 -17.41
N HIS A 219 -3.59 -20.89 -17.52
CA HIS A 219 -4.32 -22.00 -18.15
C HIS A 219 -4.97 -21.65 -19.49
N ALA A 220 -5.18 -20.37 -19.81
CA ALA A 220 -5.72 -19.99 -21.12
C ALA A 220 -4.70 -20.26 -22.26
N GLU A 221 -3.40 -20.17 -21.99
CA GLU A 221 -2.33 -20.55 -22.94
C GLU A 221 -2.14 -22.07 -23.09
N ALA A 222 -2.71 -22.89 -22.21
CA ALA A 222 -2.62 -24.36 -22.30
C ALA A 222 -3.77 -24.98 -23.13
N ALA A 223 -4.73 -24.18 -23.57
CA ALA A 223 -5.91 -24.62 -24.31
C ALA A 223 -5.97 -24.08 -25.76
N ALA A 224 -4.93 -23.37 -26.21
CA ALA A 224 -4.73 -22.93 -27.59
C ALA A 224 -3.60 -23.74 -28.24
#